data_AF-A0A948LUJ4-F1
#
_entry.id   AF-A0A948LUJ4-F1
#
_cell.length_a   1.000
_cell.length_b   1.000
_cell.length_c   1.000
_cell.angle_alpha   90.00
_cell.angle_beta   90.00
_cell.angle_gamma   90.00
#
_symmetry.space_group_name_H-M   'P 1'
#
loop_
_entity.id
_entity.type
_entity.pdbx_description
1 polymer ?
#
loop_
_entity_poly.entity_id
_entity_poly.type
_entity_poly.pdbx_seq_one_letter_code
_entity_poly.pdbx_strand_id
1 'polypeptide(L)'
;MRQISLLNYNQQTKHLLQSLDTVLNNKANNNLFKSNGLLLRVKRFLQEPIKRSLIKFNVNILKRKYTFPLKVQTFFGYSMHIFSCDEDLWFYGAITDLAEVKLTKFILKNIKPDDIFLDIGTHHGFYTLLVHRLLKECGTIHSFESTKLHFNILKKNIKN
;
A
#
# COMPACT_ATOMS: atom_id res chain seq x y z
N MET A 1 26.69 -18.98 6.26
CA MET A 1 26.01 -17.65 6.26
C MET A 1 25.09 -17.43 5.06
N ARG A 2 25.49 -17.71 3.80
CA ARG A 2 24.67 -17.41 2.60
C ARG A 2 23.33 -18.18 2.50
N GLN A 3 23.28 -19.47 2.85
CA GLN A 3 22.05 -20.27 2.81
C GLN A 3 20.98 -19.80 3.81
N ILE A 4 21.37 -19.53 5.07
CA ILE A 4 20.48 -18.97 6.10
C ILE A 4 19.91 -17.62 5.64
N SER A 5 20.75 -16.80 4.98
CA SER A 5 20.34 -15.51 4.45
C SER A 5 19.27 -15.62 3.34
N LEU A 6 19.33 -16.67 2.51
CA LEU A 6 18.36 -16.95 1.45
C LEU A 6 17.08 -17.59 1.99
N LEU A 7 17.19 -18.46 2.99
CA LEU A 7 16.03 -19.03 3.70
C LEU A 7 15.18 -17.93 4.35
N ASN A 8 15.83 -17.01 5.08
CA ASN A 8 15.14 -15.88 5.71
C ASN A 8 14.49 -14.97 4.66
N TYR A 9 15.14 -14.74 3.52
CA TYR A 9 14.59 -13.98 2.40
C TYR A 9 13.31 -14.63 1.84
N ASN A 10 13.36 -15.93 1.56
CA ASN A 10 12.22 -16.68 1.05
C ASN A 10 11.07 -16.75 2.04
N GLN A 11 11.36 -16.80 3.34
CA GLN A 11 10.33 -16.75 4.38
C GLN A 11 9.66 -15.37 4.44
N GLN A 12 10.45 -14.31 4.32
CA GLN A 12 9.92 -12.94 4.28
C GLN A 12 9.00 -12.72 3.07
N THR A 13 9.40 -13.12 1.86
CA THR A 13 8.56 -12.96 0.66
C THR A 13 7.26 -13.73 0.77
N LYS A 14 7.29 -14.96 1.29
CA LYS A 14 6.08 -15.74 1.59
C LYS A 14 5.14 -15.03 2.57
N HIS A 15 5.68 -14.49 3.66
CA HIS A 15 4.89 -13.74 4.64
C HIS A 15 4.22 -12.50 4.02
N LEU A 16 4.94 -11.76 3.17
CA LEU A 16 4.42 -10.60 2.47
C LEU A 16 3.32 -10.96 1.47
N LEU A 17 3.47 -12.06 0.73
CA LEU A 17 2.42 -12.58 -0.16
C LEU A 17 1.15 -12.94 0.63
N GLN A 18 1.28 -13.61 1.77
CA GLN A 18 0.16 -13.95 2.63
C GLN A 18 -0.53 -12.70 3.22
N SER A 19 0.26 -11.69 3.59
CA SER A 19 -0.25 -10.41 4.09
C SER A 19 -1.03 -9.68 3.00
N LEU A 20 -0.54 -9.67 1.76
CA LEU A 20 -1.25 -9.10 0.61
C LEU A 20 -2.57 -9.83 0.34
N ASP A 21 -2.56 -11.18 0.32
CA ASP A 21 -3.80 -11.96 0.12
C ASP A 21 -4.83 -11.71 1.23
N THR A 22 -4.37 -11.51 2.47
CA THR A 22 -5.23 -11.11 3.60
C THR A 22 -5.90 -9.76 3.35
N VAL A 23 -5.14 -8.77 2.87
CA VAL A 23 -5.68 -7.44 2.51
C VAL A 23 -6.72 -7.55 1.40
N LEU A 24 -6.46 -8.35 0.36
CA LEU A 24 -7.37 -8.55 -0.75
C LEU A 24 -8.67 -9.24 -0.31
N ASN A 25 -8.57 -10.27 0.54
CA ASN A 25 -9.73 -10.93 1.12
C ASN A 25 -10.57 -9.97 1.98
N ASN A 26 -9.93 -9.11 2.76
CA ASN A 26 -10.61 -8.07 3.54
C ASN A 26 -11.35 -7.06 2.63
N LYS A 27 -10.75 -6.65 1.51
CA LYS A 27 -11.42 -5.79 0.52
C LYS A 27 -12.60 -6.51 -0.15
N ALA A 28 -12.40 -7.76 -0.57
CA ALA A 28 -13.45 -8.59 -1.17
C ALA A 28 -14.63 -8.78 -0.23
N ASN A 29 -14.39 -9.13 1.04
CA ASN A 29 -15.40 -9.24 2.08
C ASN A 29 -16.17 -7.92 2.24
N ASN A 30 -15.47 -6.79 2.33
CA ASN A 30 -16.09 -5.46 2.40
C ASN A 30 -16.98 -5.13 1.20
N ASN A 31 -16.62 -5.60 0.00
CA ASN A 31 -17.41 -5.44 -1.23
C ASN A 31 -18.58 -6.41 -1.31
N LEU A 32 -18.44 -7.65 -0.84
CA LEU A 32 -19.54 -8.62 -0.65
C LEU A 32 -20.57 -8.09 0.37
N PHE A 33 -20.13 -7.43 1.45
CA PHE A 33 -21.02 -6.69 2.36
C PHE A 33 -21.66 -5.43 1.75
N LYS A 34 -21.36 -5.09 0.48
CA LYS A 34 -22.03 -4.03 -0.28
C LYS A 34 -23.22 -4.57 -1.07
N SER A 35 -23.24 -5.87 -1.40
CA SER A 35 -24.29 -6.49 -2.22
C SER A 35 -25.46 -7.08 -1.44
N ASN A 36 -25.35 -7.31 -0.11
CA ASN A 36 -26.42 -7.95 0.68
C ASN A 36 -26.76 -7.20 2.00
N GLY A 37 -28.06 -6.95 2.22
CA GLY A 37 -28.75 -6.89 3.53
C GLY A 37 -28.59 -5.66 4.46
N LEU A 38 -29.72 -5.08 4.88
CA LEU A 38 -29.85 -3.98 5.86
C LEU A 38 -29.08 -4.21 7.19
N LEU A 39 -29.07 -5.45 7.71
CA LEU A 39 -28.40 -5.83 8.95
C LEU A 39 -26.87 -5.61 8.91
N LEU A 40 -26.27 -5.76 7.74
CA LEU A 40 -24.83 -5.59 7.56
C LEU A 40 -24.43 -4.11 7.44
N ARG A 41 -25.37 -3.24 7.01
CA ARG A 41 -25.20 -1.77 7.07
C ARG A 41 -25.10 -1.31 8.52
N VAL A 42 -25.92 -1.89 9.41
CA VAL A 42 -25.90 -1.62 10.85
C VAL A 42 -24.61 -2.13 11.49
N LYS A 43 -24.20 -3.38 11.22
CA LYS A 43 -22.94 -3.95 11.74
C LYS A 43 -21.70 -3.15 11.31
N ARG A 44 -21.69 -2.63 10.07
CA ARG A 44 -20.65 -1.72 9.55
C ARG A 44 -20.66 -0.34 10.19
N PHE A 45 -21.84 0.21 10.49
CA PHE A 45 -21.95 1.48 11.20
C PHE A 45 -21.42 1.34 12.63
N LEU A 46 -21.59 0.19 13.26
CA LEU A 46 -21.09 -0.05 14.62
C LEU A 46 -19.56 -0.23 14.71
N GLN A 47 -18.91 -0.75 13.66
CA GLN A 47 -17.46 -0.97 13.64
C GLN A 47 -16.65 0.32 13.40
N GLU A 48 -17.13 1.22 12.53
CA GLU A 48 -16.43 2.47 12.18
C GLU A 48 -17.45 3.62 11.98
N PRO A 49 -18.27 3.97 13.00
CA PRO A 49 -19.43 4.89 12.86
C PRO A 49 -19.02 6.28 12.40
N ILE A 50 -17.98 6.82 13.03
CA ILE A 50 -17.56 8.21 12.89
C ILE A 50 -16.77 8.40 11.59
N LYS A 51 -15.82 7.50 11.29
CA LYS A 51 -15.03 7.59 10.05
C LYS A 51 -15.91 7.50 8.82
N ARG A 52 -16.93 6.64 8.78
CA ARG A 52 -17.70 6.40 7.54
C ARG A 52 -18.87 7.35 7.32
N SER A 53 -19.55 7.78 8.38
CA SER A 53 -20.70 8.70 8.27
C SER A 53 -20.26 10.09 7.81
N LEU A 54 -19.18 10.61 8.41
CA LEU A 54 -18.58 11.89 8.02
C LEU A 54 -17.95 11.82 6.62
N ILE A 55 -17.41 10.66 6.23
CA ILE A 55 -16.75 10.48 4.93
C ILE A 55 -17.72 10.27 3.73
N LYS A 56 -19.00 9.98 3.97
CA LYS A 56 -19.96 9.77 2.85
C LYS A 56 -20.85 10.97 2.54
N PHE A 57 -21.18 11.78 3.54
CA PHE A 57 -22.28 12.75 3.38
C PHE A 57 -21.84 14.12 2.86
N ASN A 58 -20.63 14.61 3.18
CA ASN A 58 -20.18 15.96 2.77
C ASN A 58 -18.81 16.02 2.07
N VAL A 59 -18.00 14.96 2.09
CA VAL A 59 -16.61 15.01 1.60
C VAL A 59 -16.41 14.53 0.16
N ASN A 60 -17.34 13.85 -0.52
CA ASN A 60 -17.11 13.49 -1.93
C ASN A 60 -17.05 14.73 -2.85
N ILE A 61 -17.71 15.83 -2.46
CA ILE A 61 -17.66 17.13 -3.14
C ILE A 61 -16.45 17.96 -2.65
N LEU A 62 -16.12 17.94 -1.35
CA LEU A 62 -14.96 18.67 -0.81
C LEU A 62 -13.59 18.00 -1.11
N LYS A 63 -13.49 16.67 -1.13
CA LYS A 63 -12.24 15.89 -1.35
C LYS A 63 -11.66 16.08 -2.75
N ARG A 64 -12.51 16.33 -3.75
CA ARG A 64 -12.05 16.65 -5.11
C ARG A 64 -11.33 18.00 -5.19
N LYS A 65 -11.57 18.89 -4.21
CA LYS A 65 -11.00 20.24 -4.18
C LYS A 65 -9.84 20.40 -3.19
N TYR A 66 -9.75 19.54 -2.17
CA TYR A 66 -8.72 19.61 -1.13
C TYR A 66 -8.12 18.23 -0.85
N THR A 67 -6.93 17.97 -1.40
CA THR A 67 -6.08 16.83 -1.05
C THR A 67 -5.18 17.22 0.11
N PHE A 68 -5.18 16.44 1.19
CA PHE A 68 -4.28 16.65 2.32
C PHE A 68 -3.37 15.44 2.54
N PRO A 69 -2.13 15.64 3.01
CA PRO A 69 -1.24 14.54 3.33
C PRO A 69 -1.71 13.84 4.60
N LEU A 70 -1.68 12.51 4.61
CA LEU A 70 -1.94 11.67 5.78
C LEU A 70 -0.95 10.52 5.82
N LYS A 71 -0.73 9.94 7.01
CA LYS A 71 0.19 8.80 7.22
C LYS A 71 -0.62 7.49 7.25
N VAL A 72 -0.15 6.49 6.50
CA VAL A 72 -0.74 5.15 6.46
C VAL A 72 0.29 4.09 6.82
N GLN A 73 -0.20 2.98 7.35
CA GLN A 73 0.59 1.77 7.58
C GLN A 73 0.38 0.83 6.39
N THR A 74 1.46 0.46 5.70
CA THR A 74 1.40 -0.48 4.57
C THR A 74 1.31 -1.92 5.05
N PHE A 75 0.82 -2.81 4.18
CA PHE A 75 0.74 -4.24 4.47
C PHE A 75 2.11 -4.90 4.73
N PHE A 76 3.19 -4.25 4.28
CA PHE A 76 4.58 -4.71 4.44
C PHE A 76 5.31 -4.05 5.62
N GLY A 77 4.61 -3.33 6.48
CA GLY A 77 5.15 -2.86 7.77
C GLY A 77 5.79 -1.47 7.75
N TYR A 78 5.98 -0.84 6.60
CA TYR A 78 6.41 0.57 6.56
C TYR A 78 5.25 1.55 6.66
N SER A 79 5.50 2.66 7.36
CA SER A 79 4.60 3.81 7.33
C SER A 79 4.97 4.75 6.18
N MET A 80 3.98 5.26 5.46
CA MET A 80 4.20 6.24 4.39
C MET A 80 3.16 7.35 4.41
N HIS A 81 3.56 8.54 3.98
CA HIS A 81 2.65 9.65 3.71
C HIS A 81 2.05 9.48 2.32
N ILE A 82 0.76 9.74 2.19
CA ILE A 82 0.00 9.73 0.95
C ILE A 82 -0.93 10.93 0.91
N PHE A 83 -1.52 11.22 -0.23
CA PHE A 83 -2.66 12.13 -0.29
C PHE A 83 -3.97 11.39 -0.01
N SER A 84 -4.94 12.11 0.55
CA SER A 84 -6.27 11.59 0.88
C SER A 84 -7.09 11.08 -0.31
N CYS A 85 -6.65 11.33 -1.55
CA CYS A 85 -7.25 10.82 -2.77
C CYS A 85 -6.87 9.36 -3.07
N ASP A 86 -5.79 8.84 -2.50
CA ASP A 86 -5.34 7.46 -2.68
C ASP A 86 -6.09 6.51 -1.76
N GLU A 87 -7.37 6.29 -2.06
CA GLU A 87 -8.30 5.57 -1.18
C GLU A 87 -7.82 4.15 -0.86
N ASP A 88 -7.25 3.45 -1.84
CA ASP A 88 -6.75 2.08 -1.65
C ASP A 88 -5.63 2.04 -0.60
N LEU A 89 -4.63 2.91 -0.73
CA LEU A 89 -3.55 3.02 0.27
C LEU A 89 -4.08 3.50 1.62
N TRP A 90 -5.05 4.41 1.63
CA TRP A 90 -5.66 4.91 2.86
C TRP A 90 -6.41 3.83 3.63
N PHE A 91 -7.28 3.06 2.98
CA PHE A 91 -8.13 2.09 3.66
C PHE A 91 -7.47 0.73 3.86
N TYR A 92 -6.56 0.34 2.98
CA TYR A 92 -6.02 -1.02 2.93
C TYR A 92 -4.50 -1.09 3.09
N GLY A 93 -3.79 0.04 3.05
CA GLY A 93 -2.33 0.04 3.09
C GLY A 93 -1.68 -0.70 1.91
N ALA A 94 -2.42 -0.84 0.81
CA ALA A 94 -2.01 -1.55 -0.40
C ALA A 94 -2.73 -0.97 -1.63
N ILE A 95 -2.12 -1.10 -2.80
CA ILE A 95 -2.78 -0.84 -4.08
C ILE A 95 -3.47 -2.12 -4.51
N THR A 96 -4.78 -2.08 -4.75
CA THR A 96 -5.60 -3.30 -4.88
C THR A 96 -6.31 -3.44 -6.23
N ASP A 97 -5.97 -2.58 -7.19
CA ASP A 97 -6.29 -2.83 -8.60
C ASP A 97 -5.66 -4.17 -9.03
N LEU A 98 -6.36 -4.95 -9.83
CA LEU A 98 -5.90 -6.24 -10.33
C LEU A 98 -4.53 -6.16 -11.03
N ALA A 99 -4.29 -5.10 -11.81
CA ALA A 99 -3.00 -4.92 -12.49
C ALA A 99 -1.86 -4.70 -11.49
N GLU A 100 -2.10 -3.82 -10.51
CA GLU A 100 -1.14 -3.46 -9.46
C GLU A 100 -0.88 -4.63 -8.49
N VAL A 101 -1.90 -5.45 -8.23
CA VAL A 101 -1.75 -6.68 -7.44
C VAL A 101 -0.87 -7.68 -8.18
N LYS A 102 -1.05 -7.85 -9.49
CA LYS A 102 -0.19 -8.73 -10.30
C LYS A 102 1.25 -8.23 -10.31
N LEU A 103 1.45 -6.92 -10.47
CA LEU A 103 2.77 -6.29 -10.39
C LEU A 103 3.42 -6.50 -9.02
N THR A 104 2.68 -6.25 -7.94
CA THR A 104 3.14 -6.46 -6.56
C THR A 104 3.58 -7.91 -6.33
N LYS A 105 2.76 -8.88 -6.78
CA LYS A 105 3.12 -10.31 -6.70
C LYS A 105 4.32 -10.67 -7.57
N PHE A 106 4.46 -10.04 -8.73
CA PHE A 106 5.62 -10.22 -9.60
C PHE A 106 6.90 -9.72 -8.90
N ILE A 107 6.90 -8.50 -8.36
CA ILE A 107 8.02 -7.92 -7.62
C ILE A 107 8.42 -8.82 -6.44
N LEU A 108 7.46 -9.20 -5.60
CA LEU A 108 7.70 -10.06 -4.42
C LEU A 108 8.34 -11.42 -4.76
N LYS A 109 8.11 -11.94 -5.97
CA LYS A 109 8.63 -13.23 -6.41
C LYS A 109 9.96 -13.16 -7.14
N ASN A 110 10.28 -12.03 -7.75
CA ASN A 110 11.39 -11.94 -8.71
C ASN A 110 12.55 -11.05 -8.25
N ILE A 111 12.32 -10.09 -7.35
CA ILE A 111 13.42 -9.29 -6.79
C ILE A 111 14.37 -10.21 -6.04
N LYS A 112 15.67 -9.92 -6.17
CA LYS A 112 16.74 -10.54 -5.40
C LYS A 112 17.38 -9.51 -4.47
N PRO A 113 18.00 -9.95 -3.36
CA PRO A 113 18.56 -9.04 -2.36
C PRO A 113 19.60 -8.03 -2.86
N ASP A 114 20.24 -8.32 -3.98
CA ASP A 114 21.36 -7.61 -4.59
C ASP A 114 21.02 -6.95 -5.93
N ASP A 115 19.73 -6.91 -6.30
CA ASP A 115 19.30 -6.25 -7.54
C ASP A 115 19.42 -4.72 -7.48
N ILE A 116 19.56 -4.12 -8.66
CA ILE A 116 19.35 -2.69 -8.89
C ILE A 116 17.90 -2.49 -9.36
N PHE A 117 17.11 -1.75 -8.59
CA PHE A 117 15.71 -1.48 -8.90
C PHE A 117 15.51 -0.04 -9.40
N LEU A 118 14.80 0.09 -10.52
CA LEU A 118 14.44 1.37 -11.13
C LEU A 118 12.93 1.58 -10.98
N ASP A 119 12.53 2.57 -10.18
CA ASP A 119 11.13 2.94 -9.96
C ASP A 119 10.83 4.23 -10.73
N ILE A 120 10.16 4.14 -11.88
CA ILE A 120 9.83 5.28 -12.73
C ILE A 120 8.36 5.66 -12.52
N GLY A 121 8.08 6.92 -12.18
CA GLY A 121 6.72 7.36 -11.84
C GLY A 121 6.32 6.90 -10.44
N THR A 122 7.25 7.05 -9.49
CA THR A 122 7.17 6.48 -8.14
C THR A 122 5.98 7.00 -7.32
N HIS A 123 5.41 8.13 -7.68
CA HIS A 123 4.30 8.76 -6.97
C HIS A 123 4.63 8.98 -5.49
N HIS A 124 4.00 8.22 -4.58
CA HIS A 124 4.26 8.28 -3.14
C HIS A 124 5.41 7.39 -2.65
N GLY A 125 6.00 6.53 -3.48
CA GLY A 125 7.06 5.62 -3.06
C GLY A 125 6.60 4.25 -2.57
N PHE A 126 5.41 3.80 -2.95
CA PHE A 126 4.91 2.50 -2.50
C PHE A 126 5.82 1.35 -2.93
N TYR A 127 6.15 1.27 -4.23
CA TYR A 127 7.03 0.22 -4.75
C TYR A 127 8.48 0.39 -4.32
N THR A 128 8.97 1.63 -4.28
CA THR A 128 10.28 1.96 -3.67
C THR A 128 10.41 1.40 -2.25
N LEU A 129 9.44 1.63 -1.36
CA LEU A 129 9.49 1.13 0.02
C LEU A 129 9.29 -0.39 0.10
N LEU A 130 8.43 -0.96 -0.76
CA LEU A 130 8.23 -2.40 -0.84
C LEU A 130 9.54 -3.10 -1.22
N VAL A 131 10.22 -2.61 -2.26
CA VAL A 131 11.49 -3.18 -2.73
C VAL A 131 12.60 -2.91 -1.71
N HIS A 132 12.63 -1.75 -1.05
CA HIS A 132 13.55 -1.49 0.05
C HIS A 132 13.44 -2.53 1.17
N ARG A 133 12.21 -3.00 1.46
CA ARG A 133 12.00 -4.08 2.43
C ARG A 133 12.67 -5.39 2.01
N LEU A 134 12.76 -5.66 0.70
CA LEU A 134 13.24 -6.90 0.11
C LEU A 134 14.76 -6.90 -0.12
N LEU A 135 15.33 -5.75 -0.52
CA LEU A 135 16.76 -5.63 -0.75
C LEU A 135 17.55 -5.79 0.56
N LYS A 136 18.82 -6.22 0.44
CA LYS A 136 19.82 -6.21 1.52
C LYS A 136 20.87 -5.15 1.23
N GLU A 137 21.92 -5.10 2.04
CA GLU A 137 22.98 -4.08 1.99
C GLU A 137 23.61 -3.86 0.60
N CYS A 138 23.58 -4.86 -0.29
CA CYS A 138 24.16 -4.75 -1.64
C CYS A 138 23.19 -4.24 -2.71
N GLY A 139 21.87 -4.24 -2.46
CA GLY A 139 20.87 -3.79 -3.43
C GLY A 139 20.73 -2.27 -3.45
N THR A 140 20.34 -1.71 -4.59
CA THR A 140 20.13 -0.26 -4.73
C THR A 140 18.80 0.07 -5.40
N ILE A 141 18.25 1.25 -5.10
CA ILE A 141 16.97 1.72 -5.64
C ILE A 141 17.16 3.12 -6.20
N HIS A 142 16.73 3.32 -7.44
CA HIS A 142 16.69 4.62 -8.10
C HIS A 142 15.24 4.95 -8.44
N SER A 143 14.69 5.95 -7.75
CA SER A 143 13.28 6.35 -7.88
C SER A 143 13.15 7.72 -8.53
N PHE A 144 12.26 7.83 -9.50
CA PHE A 144 12.05 9.04 -10.29
C PHE A 144 10.58 9.45 -10.26
N GLU A 145 10.32 10.70 -9.89
CA GLU A 145 8.99 11.29 -9.89
C GLU A 145 9.07 12.69 -10.48
N SER A 146 8.32 12.93 -11.56
CA SER A 146 8.34 14.20 -12.28
C SER A 146 7.52 15.29 -11.57
N THR A 147 6.50 14.90 -10.82
CA THR A 147 5.61 15.84 -10.14
C THR A 147 6.24 16.32 -8.84
N LYS A 148 6.52 17.63 -8.72
CA LYS A 148 7.10 18.22 -7.49
C LYS A 148 6.29 17.91 -6.22
N LEU A 149 4.96 17.86 -6.35
CA LEU A 149 4.06 17.52 -5.25
C LEU A 149 4.32 16.10 -4.72
N HIS A 150 4.29 15.10 -5.59
CA HIS A 150 4.53 13.70 -5.24
C HIS A 150 5.99 13.45 -4.85
N PHE A 151 6.94 14.09 -5.53
CA PHE A 151 8.36 14.02 -5.19
C PHE A 151 8.67 14.50 -3.76
N ASN A 152 7.97 15.54 -3.28
CA ASN A 152 8.11 16.01 -1.90
C ASN A 152 7.57 14.98 -0.88
N ILE A 153 6.51 14.25 -1.21
CA ILE A 153 6.00 13.16 -0.38
C ILE A 153 6.95 11.96 -0.41
N LEU A 154 7.43 11.56 -1.60
CA LEU A 154 8.44 10.52 -1.77
C LEU A 154 9.67 10.80 -0.90
N LYS A 155 10.22 12.02 -0.95
CA LYS A 155 11.35 12.45 -0.11
C LYS A 155 11.09 12.31 1.39
N LYS A 156 9.86 12.50 1.86
CA LYS A 156 9.50 12.28 3.26
C LYS A 156 9.46 10.79 3.59
N ASN A 157 8.98 9.98 2.66
CA ASN A 157 8.77 8.55 2.88
C ASN A 157 10.07 7.75 2.91
N ILE A 158 11.05 8.11 2.08
CA ILE A 158 12.35 7.42 2.01
C ILE A 158 13.36 7.85 3.10
N LYS A 159 13.01 8.86 3.91
CA LYS A 159 13.85 9.34 5.02
C LYS A 159 13.49 8.72 6.38
N ASN A 160 12.40 7.96 6.44
CA ASN A 160 11.95 7.27 7.65
C ASN A 160 12.79 6.04 7.96
#